data_AF-A0A2S9JKU0-F1
#
_entry.id   AF-A0A2S9JKU0-F1
#
_cell.length_a   1.000
_cell.length_b   1.000
_cell.length_c   1.000
_cell.angle_alpha   90.00
_cell.angle_beta   90.00
_cell.angle_gamma   90.00
#
_symmetry.space_group_name_H-M   'P 1'
#
loop_
_entity.id
_entity.type
_entity.pdbx_description
1 polymer ?
#
loop_
_entity_poly.entity_id
_entity_poly.type
_entity_poly.pdbx_seq_one_letter_code
_entity_poly.pdbx_strand_id
1 'polypeptide(L)'
;MLDILPQNITDDMALYMLIGGIIRIIIWIFFALTLYRTLKLVKKENLCILPSQAWFVAVPLFNIYWNFEVAKRLADSLNNEFYDRKVEVEERPTQKWGLIFAWTFLLSNIPLPLFILTIIGILHLVYFITYWVKVHEYKTLLRMHVEHYGKDFVAENKDETEM
;
A
#
# COMPACT_ATOMS: atom_id res chain seq x y z
N MET A 1 -9.74 13.54 -36.41
CA MET A 1 -10.68 12.44 -36.06
C MET A 1 -11.29 12.63 -34.67
N LEU A 2 -11.32 13.85 -34.13
CA LEU A 2 -11.92 14.20 -32.82
C LEU A 2 -13.04 15.25 -32.92
N ASP A 3 -13.28 15.82 -34.10
CA ASP A 3 -14.26 16.91 -34.34
C ASP A 3 -15.65 16.43 -34.79
N ILE A 4 -16.02 15.17 -34.56
CA ILE A 4 -17.30 14.58 -35.05
C ILE A 4 -18.33 14.44 -33.92
N LEU A 5 -18.00 14.82 -32.68
CA LEU A 5 -18.94 14.76 -31.56
C LEU A 5 -19.57 16.14 -31.31
N PRO A 6 -20.91 16.22 -31.11
CA PRO A 6 -21.57 17.49 -30.79
C PRO A 6 -21.03 18.03 -29.46
N GLN A 7 -20.80 19.34 -29.40
CA GLN A 7 -20.11 20.04 -28.31
C GLN A 7 -20.63 19.67 -26.89
N ASN A 8 -21.94 19.45 -26.74
CA ASN A 8 -22.54 19.02 -25.47
C ASN A 8 -22.04 17.65 -24.97
N ILE A 9 -21.77 16.71 -25.87
CA ILE A 9 -21.24 15.37 -25.50
C ILE A 9 -19.78 15.49 -25.03
N THR A 10 -19.01 16.41 -25.63
CA THR A 10 -17.62 16.65 -25.26
C THR A 10 -17.50 17.24 -23.85
N ASP A 11 -18.39 18.16 -23.48
CA ASP A 11 -18.42 18.78 -22.15
C ASP A 11 -18.82 17.78 -21.06
N ASP A 12 -19.84 16.95 -21.32
CA ASP A 12 -20.26 15.89 -20.40
C ASP A 12 -19.15 14.84 -20.20
N MET A 13 -18.46 14.42 -21.27
CA MET A 13 -17.33 13.50 -21.19
C MET A 13 -16.17 14.09 -20.39
N ALA A 14 -15.84 15.37 -20.59
CA ALA A 14 -14.81 16.06 -19.83
C ALA A 14 -15.16 16.12 -18.33
N LEU A 15 -16.43 16.38 -18.01
CA LEU A 15 -16.92 16.38 -16.63
C LEU A 15 -16.77 14.99 -15.97
N TYR A 16 -17.16 13.91 -16.65
CA TYR A 16 -16.99 12.55 -16.12
C TYR A 16 -15.52 12.18 -15.91
N MET A 17 -14.64 12.57 -16.83
CA MET A 17 -13.19 12.37 -16.68
C MET A 17 -12.63 13.14 -15.49
N LEU A 18 -13.08 14.39 -15.28
CA LEU A 18 -12.68 15.20 -14.12
C LEU A 18 -13.13 14.55 -12.81
N ILE A 19 -14.40 14.16 -12.72
CA ILE A 19 -14.97 13.50 -11.52
C ILE A 19 -14.24 12.18 -11.26
N GLY A 20 -14.03 11.35 -12.28
CA GLY A 20 -13.29 10.10 -12.16
C GLY A 20 -11.83 10.31 -11.72
N GLY A 21 -11.17 11.34 -12.24
CA GLY A 21 -9.83 11.74 -11.84
C GLY A 21 -9.75 12.16 -10.37
N ILE A 22 -10.70 12.96 -9.90
CA ILE A 22 -10.79 13.39 -8.49
C ILE A 22 -11.01 12.18 -7.57
N ILE A 23 -11.96 11.30 -7.90
CA ILE A 23 -12.23 10.08 -7.11
C ILE A 23 -10.97 9.21 -7.03
N ARG A 24 -10.26 9.04 -8.15
CA ARG A 24 -9.00 8.28 -8.19
C ARG A 24 -7.96 8.90 -7.26
N ILE A 25 -7.75 10.21 -7.30
CA ILE A 25 -6.80 10.91 -6.43
C ILE A 25 -7.16 10.70 -4.95
N ILE A 26 -8.44 10.82 -4.60
CA ILE A 26 -8.93 10.61 -3.24
C ILE A 26 -8.59 9.19 -2.75
N ILE A 27 -8.88 8.16 -3.56
CA ILE A 27 -8.57 6.76 -3.22
C ILE A 27 -7.07 6.58 -2.96
N TRP A 28 -6.22 7.16 -3.81
CA TRP A 28 -4.77 7.08 -3.66
C TRP A 28 -4.26 7.79 -2.39
N ILE A 29 -4.85 8.93 -2.04
CA ILE A 29 -4.54 9.64 -0.79
C ILE A 29 -4.89 8.78 0.42
N PHE A 30 -6.07 8.13 0.44
CA PHE A 30 -6.46 7.25 1.54
C PHE A 30 -5.55 6.03 1.67
N PHE A 31 -5.11 5.47 0.55
CA PHE A 31 -4.13 4.39 0.54
C PHE A 31 -2.78 4.84 1.12
N ALA A 32 -2.22 5.97 0.64
CA ALA A 32 -0.98 6.54 1.17
C ALA A 32 -1.08 6.88 2.67
N LEU A 33 -2.22 7.43 3.10
CA LEU A 33 -2.50 7.73 4.50
C LEU A 33 -2.55 6.45 5.36
N THR A 34 -3.04 5.34 4.80
CA THR A 34 -3.06 4.05 5.49
C THR A 34 -1.63 3.58 5.74
N LEU A 35 -0.79 3.58 4.70
CA LEU A 35 0.63 3.24 4.79
C LEU A 35 1.37 4.15 5.80
N TYR A 36 1.17 5.46 5.70
CA TYR A 36 1.74 6.46 6.61
C TYR A 36 1.36 6.17 8.08
N ARG A 37 0.08 5.91 8.34
CA ARG A 37 -0.41 5.61 9.69
C ARG A 37 0.12 4.28 10.21
N THR A 38 0.27 3.26 9.36
CA THR A 38 0.88 1.99 9.74
C THR A 38 2.33 2.19 10.16
N LEU A 39 3.13 2.87 9.35
CA LEU A 39 4.54 3.13 9.66
C LEU A 39 4.71 3.99 10.92
N LYS A 40 3.77 4.89 11.24
CA LYS A 40 3.82 5.70 12.47
C LYS A 40 3.64 4.88 13.76
N LEU A 41 3.04 3.69 13.67
CA LEU A 41 2.88 2.78 14.80
C LEU A 41 4.14 1.97 15.09
N VAL A 42 4.99 1.75 14.09
CA VAL A 42 6.26 1.01 14.20
C VAL A 42 7.30 1.84 14.95
N LYS A 43 8.14 1.19 15.77
CA LYS A 43 9.25 1.85 16.46
C LYS A 43 10.28 2.36 15.47
N LYS A 44 10.96 3.48 15.80
CA LYS A 44 11.93 4.11 14.89
C LYS A 44 13.08 3.17 14.48
N GLU A 45 13.50 2.30 15.39
CA GLU A 45 14.57 1.32 15.17
C GLU A 45 14.16 0.22 14.18
N ASN A 46 12.87 -0.13 14.15
CA ASN A 46 12.33 -1.17 13.28
C ASN A 46 11.88 -0.64 11.91
N LEU A 47 11.93 0.68 11.68
CA LEU A 47 11.53 1.29 10.42
C LEU A 47 12.58 1.09 9.32
N CYS A 48 12.19 0.39 8.26
CA CYS A 48 12.99 0.26 7.04
C CYS A 48 12.67 1.36 6.00
N ILE A 49 11.61 2.14 6.22
CA ILE A 49 11.20 3.27 5.39
C ILE A 49 10.62 4.38 6.27
N LEU A 50 10.91 5.64 5.95
CA LEU A 50 10.32 6.75 6.69
C LEU A 50 8.83 6.87 6.37
N PRO A 51 7.96 7.19 7.35
CA PRO A 51 6.54 7.39 7.08
C PRO A 51 6.27 8.44 5.99
N SER A 52 7.07 9.50 5.95
CA SER A 52 6.98 10.55 4.92
C SER A 52 7.20 10.02 3.50
N GLN A 53 8.07 9.02 3.32
CA GLN A 53 8.37 8.48 2.01
C GLN A 53 7.24 7.59 1.46
N ALA A 54 6.31 7.11 2.32
CA ALA A 54 5.11 6.41 1.84
C ALA A 54 4.22 7.29 0.94
N TRP A 55 4.30 8.62 1.08
CA TRP A 55 3.55 9.55 0.24
C TRP A 55 4.01 9.57 -1.22
N PHE A 56 5.24 9.16 -1.53
CA PHE A 56 5.69 9.10 -2.92
C PHE A 56 4.96 8.05 -3.75
N VAL A 57 4.19 7.16 -3.10
CA VAL A 57 3.22 6.32 -3.79
C VAL A 57 2.20 7.20 -4.53
N ALA A 58 1.77 8.33 -3.99
CA ALA A 58 0.80 9.21 -4.67
C ALA A 58 1.38 9.97 -5.88
N VAL A 59 2.70 9.96 -6.10
CA VAL A 59 3.36 10.72 -7.17
C VAL A 59 3.36 9.94 -8.49
N PRO A 60 2.68 10.42 -9.55
CA PRO A 60 2.67 9.73 -10.84
C PRO A 60 4.08 9.50 -11.41
N LEU A 61 4.25 8.44 -12.23
CA LEU A 61 5.51 7.99 -12.86
C LEU A 61 6.57 7.47 -11.88
N PHE A 62 6.90 8.22 -10.82
CA PHE A 62 7.80 7.74 -9.75
C PHE A 62 7.19 6.54 -9.00
N ASN A 63 5.85 6.54 -8.90
CA ASN A 63 5.10 5.48 -8.25
C ASN A 63 5.39 4.06 -8.79
N ILE A 64 5.75 3.89 -10.06
CA ILE A 64 5.96 2.55 -10.66
C ILE A 64 7.05 1.79 -9.89
N TYR A 65 8.23 2.36 -9.77
CA TYR A 65 9.33 1.77 -9.00
C TYR A 65 9.04 1.81 -7.50
N TRP A 66 8.48 2.92 -7.01
CA TRP A 66 8.28 3.14 -5.59
C TRP A 66 7.28 2.16 -4.95
N ASN A 67 6.29 1.66 -5.70
CA ASN A 67 5.38 0.62 -5.20
C ASN A 67 6.12 -0.65 -4.76
N PHE A 68 7.13 -1.09 -5.52
CA PHE A 68 7.93 -2.27 -5.16
C PHE A 68 8.71 -2.01 -3.87
N GLU A 69 9.33 -0.85 -3.77
CA GLU A 69 10.17 -0.50 -2.63
C GLU A 69 9.34 -0.33 -1.35
N VAL A 70 8.17 0.31 -1.44
CA VAL A 70 7.24 0.44 -0.31
C VAL A 70 6.69 -0.91 0.10
N ALA A 71 6.29 -1.76 -0.84
CA ALA A 71 5.78 -3.10 -0.54
C ALA A 71 6.81 -3.93 0.24
N LYS A 72 8.08 -3.88 -0.19
CA LYS A 72 9.17 -4.60 0.47
C LYS A 72 9.50 -3.99 1.83
N ARG A 73 9.79 -2.70 1.90
CA ARG A 73 10.23 -2.04 3.13
C ARG A 73 9.15 -1.98 4.20
N LEU A 74 7.88 -1.87 3.81
CA LEU A 74 6.76 -1.95 4.76
C LEU A 74 6.70 -3.34 5.39
N ALA A 75 6.80 -4.39 4.58
CA ALA A 75 6.81 -5.76 5.06
C ALA A 75 7.99 -6.02 6.00
N ASP A 76 9.19 -5.54 5.63
CA ASP A 76 10.38 -5.65 6.48
C ASP A 76 10.21 -4.88 7.81
N SER A 77 9.63 -3.67 7.77
CA SER A 77 9.37 -2.87 8.98
C SER A 77 8.38 -3.56 9.93
N LEU A 78 7.31 -4.12 9.38
CA LEU A 78 6.33 -4.88 10.14
C LEU A 78 6.94 -6.18 10.69
N ASN A 79 7.74 -6.89 9.90
CA ASN A 79 8.42 -8.12 10.32
C ASN A 79 9.33 -7.85 11.53
N ASN A 80 10.14 -6.80 11.48
CA ASN A 80 11.02 -6.40 12.58
C ASN A 80 10.20 -6.04 13.84
N GLU A 81 9.12 -5.29 13.66
CA GLU A 81 8.25 -4.88 14.77
C GLU A 81 7.55 -6.06 15.44
N PHE A 82 7.02 -7.00 14.66
CA PHE A 82 6.37 -8.18 15.20
C PHE A 82 7.36 -9.16 15.83
N TYR A 83 8.57 -9.24 15.29
CA TYR A 83 9.67 -10.00 15.87
C TYR A 83 10.06 -9.43 17.25
N ASP A 84 10.28 -8.12 17.35
CA ASP A 84 10.62 -7.44 18.61
C ASP A 84 9.52 -7.57 19.68
N ARG A 85 8.25 -7.55 19.23
CA ARG A 85 7.07 -7.72 20.10
C ARG A 85 6.72 -9.19 20.38
N LYS A 86 7.45 -10.16 19.82
CA LYS A 86 7.17 -11.61 19.87
C LYS A 86 5.72 -11.96 19.50
N VAL A 87 5.18 -11.28 18.49
CA VAL A 87 3.84 -11.56 17.94
C VAL A 87 4.00 -12.54 16.79
N GLU A 88 3.39 -13.72 16.91
CA GLU A 88 3.41 -14.73 15.85
C GLU A 88 2.59 -14.23 14.64
N VAL A 89 3.28 -13.98 13.53
CA VAL A 89 2.70 -13.62 12.22
C VAL A 89 3.47 -14.32 11.12
N GLU A 90 2.90 -14.34 9.91
CA GLU A 90 3.60 -14.84 8.72
C GLU A 90 4.94 -14.12 8.52
N GLU A 91 5.98 -14.85 8.10
CA GLU A 91 7.25 -14.24 7.72
C GLU A 91 7.03 -13.24 6.57
N ARG A 92 7.51 -12.00 6.76
CA ARG A 92 7.36 -10.87 5.81
C ARG A 92 5.88 -10.54 5.51
N PRO A 93 5.14 -10.06 6.52
CA PRO A 93 3.72 -9.75 6.37
C PRO A 93 3.50 -8.75 5.24
N THR A 94 2.46 -8.96 4.42
CA THR A 94 2.08 -8.12 3.26
C THR A 94 2.98 -8.18 2.02
N GLN A 95 4.20 -8.75 2.07
CA GLN A 95 5.17 -8.68 0.96
C GLN A 95 4.63 -9.32 -0.33
N LYS A 96 4.06 -10.53 -0.24
CA LYS A 96 3.52 -11.26 -1.40
C LYS A 96 2.47 -10.43 -2.14
N TRP A 97 1.50 -9.89 -1.41
CA TRP A 97 0.42 -9.10 -1.97
C TRP A 97 0.90 -7.76 -2.53
N GLY A 98 1.82 -7.10 -1.84
CA GLY A 98 2.41 -5.85 -2.30
C GLY A 98 3.23 -5.99 -3.58
N LEU A 99 3.98 -7.10 -3.73
CA LEU A 99 4.71 -7.40 -4.97
C LEU A 99 3.77 -7.69 -6.15
N ILE A 100 2.72 -8.48 -5.94
CA ILE A 100 1.72 -8.75 -7.00
C ILE A 100 1.03 -7.45 -7.43
N PHE A 101 0.66 -6.60 -6.48
CA PHE A 101 0.15 -5.26 -6.75
C PHE A 101 1.14 -4.42 -7.58
N ALA A 102 2.41 -4.37 -7.20
CA ALA A 102 3.43 -3.60 -7.90
C ALA A 102 3.68 -4.13 -9.33
N TRP A 103 3.69 -5.45 -9.53
CA TRP A 103 3.80 -6.07 -10.85
C TRP A 103 2.61 -5.74 -11.75
N THR A 104 1.39 -5.87 -11.25
CA THR A 104 0.18 -5.53 -12.03
C THR A 104 0.10 -4.04 -12.34
N PHE A 105 0.60 -3.18 -11.46
CA PHE A 105 0.73 -1.75 -11.75
C PHE A 105 1.76 -1.48 -12.85
N LEU A 106 2.94 -2.10 -12.79
CA LEU A 106 3.94 -1.96 -13.86
C LEU A 106 3.37 -2.37 -15.22
N LEU A 107 2.71 -3.54 -15.27
CA LEU A 107 2.14 -4.08 -16.50
C LEU A 107 1.01 -3.21 -17.07
N SER A 108 0.24 -2.52 -16.24
CA SER A 108 -0.83 -1.62 -16.69
C SER A 108 -0.32 -0.30 -17.29
N ASN A 109 0.95 0.05 -17.05
CA ASN A 109 1.59 1.26 -17.60
C ASN A 109 2.34 0.99 -18.92
N ILE A 110 2.48 -0.27 -19.35
CA ILE A 110 3.14 -0.62 -20.61
C ILE A 110 2.12 -0.55 -21.75
N PRO A 111 2.46 0.01 -22.92
CA PRO A 111 1.56 0.06 -24.08
C PRO A 111 1.37 -1.34 -24.68
N LEU A 112 0.37 -2.07 -24.19
CA LEU A 112 -0.05 -3.40 -24.65
C LEU A 112 -1.39 -3.32 -25.43
N PRO A 113 -1.77 -4.37 -26.18
CA PRO A 113 -3.08 -4.45 -26.83
C PRO A 113 -4.24 -4.22 -25.85
N LEU A 114 -5.29 -3.51 -26.29
CA LEU A 114 -6.43 -3.10 -25.45
C LEU A 114 -7.07 -4.24 -24.65
N PHE A 115 -7.27 -5.41 -25.27
CA PHE A 115 -7.83 -6.58 -24.59
C PHE A 115 -6.98 -7.02 -23.38
N ILE A 116 -5.64 -7.01 -23.53
CA ILE A 116 -4.70 -7.38 -22.46
C ILE A 116 -4.72 -6.31 -21.36
N LEU A 117 -4.74 -5.02 -21.73
CA LEU A 117 -4.82 -3.91 -20.78
C LEU A 117 -6.09 -3.96 -19.94
N THR A 118 -7.24 -4.32 -20.51
CA THR A 118 -8.50 -4.45 -19.76
C THR A 118 -8.40 -5.55 -18.71
N ILE A 119 -7.85 -6.71 -19.05
CA ILE A 119 -7.66 -7.82 -18.09
C ILE A 119 -6.69 -7.42 -16.97
N ILE A 120 -5.55 -6.83 -17.34
CA ILE A 120 -4.55 -6.35 -16.36
C ILE A 120 -5.15 -5.27 -15.47
N GLY A 121 -5.97 -4.37 -16.01
CA GLY A 121 -6.64 -3.32 -15.23
C GLY A 121 -7.59 -3.88 -14.17
N ILE A 122 -8.37 -4.91 -14.51
CA ILE A 122 -9.26 -5.60 -13.56
C ILE A 122 -8.42 -6.30 -12.48
N LEU A 123 -7.40 -7.06 -12.87
CA LEU A 123 -6.51 -7.74 -11.92
C LEU A 123 -5.82 -6.74 -10.99
N HIS A 124 -5.32 -5.64 -11.54
CA HIS A 124 -4.68 -4.59 -10.78
C HIS A 124 -5.62 -4.02 -9.70
N LEU A 125 -6.88 -3.75 -10.05
CA LEU A 125 -7.85 -3.25 -9.09
C LEU A 125 -8.11 -4.26 -7.95
N VAL A 126 -8.25 -5.55 -8.28
CA VAL A 126 -8.43 -6.61 -7.29
C VAL A 126 -7.24 -6.67 -6.34
N TYR A 127 -6.01 -6.74 -6.87
CA TYR A 127 -4.80 -6.83 -6.05
C TYR A 127 -4.52 -5.57 -5.25
N PHE A 128 -4.87 -4.39 -5.78
CA PHE A 128 -4.80 -3.14 -5.03
C PHE A 128 -5.70 -3.18 -3.80
N ILE A 129 -6.96 -3.60 -3.96
CA ILE A 129 -7.90 -3.73 -2.83
C ILE A 129 -7.39 -4.79 -1.84
N THR A 130 -6.96 -5.96 -2.32
CA THR A 130 -6.43 -7.02 -1.46
C THR A 130 -5.21 -6.57 -0.66
N TYR A 131 -4.25 -5.91 -1.30
CA TYR A 131 -3.06 -5.40 -0.62
C TYR A 131 -3.43 -4.36 0.42
N TRP A 132 -4.33 -3.42 0.09
CA TRP A 132 -4.78 -2.41 1.04
C TRP A 132 -5.48 -3.00 2.26
N VAL A 133 -6.38 -3.96 2.06
CA VAL A 133 -7.03 -4.68 3.16
C VAL A 133 -6.00 -5.39 4.03
N LYS A 134 -5.01 -6.06 3.45
CA LYS A 134 -3.94 -6.74 4.19
C LYS A 134 -3.10 -5.77 5.02
N VAL A 135 -2.72 -4.61 4.47
CA VAL A 135 -2.04 -3.57 5.26
C VAL A 135 -2.90 -3.08 6.43
N HIS A 136 -4.21 -2.91 6.22
CA HIS A 136 -5.13 -2.49 7.28
C HIS A 136 -5.28 -3.54 8.39
N GLU A 137 -5.29 -4.83 8.04
CA GLU A 137 -5.34 -5.95 8.97
C GLU A 137 -4.13 -5.92 9.92
N TYR A 138 -2.90 -5.91 9.39
CA TYR A 138 -1.68 -5.85 10.21
C TYR A 138 -1.54 -4.55 10.99
N LYS A 139 -1.99 -3.42 10.42
CA LYS A 139 -2.06 -2.16 11.16
C LYS A 139 -2.99 -2.27 12.37
N THR A 140 -4.13 -2.92 12.21
CA THR A 140 -5.11 -3.10 13.28
C THR A 140 -4.55 -4.02 14.36
N LEU A 141 -3.90 -5.12 13.96
CA LEU A 141 -3.19 -6.01 14.87
C LEU A 141 -2.12 -5.26 15.69
N LEU A 142 -1.26 -4.50 15.01
CA LEU A 142 -0.22 -3.72 15.66
C LEU A 142 -0.79 -2.65 16.60
N ARG A 143 -1.86 -1.96 16.18
CA ARG A 143 -2.55 -0.96 17.02
C ARG A 143 -3.10 -1.58 18.30
N MET A 144 -3.77 -2.74 18.20
CA MET A 144 -4.32 -3.43 19.38
C MET A 144 -3.22 -3.83 20.35
N HIS A 145 -2.10 -4.34 19.83
CA HIS A 145 -0.95 -4.67 20.67
C HIS A 145 -0.35 -3.42 21.34
N VAL A 146 -0.18 -2.32 20.60
CA VAL A 146 0.31 -1.03 21.16
C VAL A 146 -0.63 -0.47 22.22
N GLU A 147 -1.94 -0.61 22.03
CA GLU A 147 -2.96 -0.17 22.99
C GLU A 147 -2.94 -1.00 24.28
N HIS A 148 -2.65 -2.31 24.18
CA HIS A 148 -2.62 -3.21 25.32
C HIS A 148 -1.30 -3.18 26.11
N TYR A 149 -0.16 -3.21 25.41
CA TYR A 149 1.17 -3.34 26.03
C TYR A 149 1.98 -2.03 26.07
N GLY A 150 1.52 -1.00 25.37
CA GLY A 150 2.24 0.25 25.20
C GLY A 150 3.14 0.27 23.95
N LYS A 151 3.50 1.48 23.53
CA LYS A 151 4.29 1.70 22.32
C LYS A 151 5.72 1.18 22.44
N ASP A 152 6.30 1.32 23.63
CA ASP A 152 7.70 1.01 23.92
C ASP A 152 7.89 -0.40 24.49
N PHE A 153 6.87 -1.26 24.42
CA PHE A 153 6.95 -2.65 24.87
C PHE A 153 8.08 -3.38 24.14
N VAL A 154 9.04 -3.90 24.90
CA VAL A 154 10.08 -4.83 24.45
C VAL A 154 9.81 -6.12 25.19
N ALA A 155 9.64 -7.22 24.47
CA ALA A 155 9.43 -8.50 25.12
C ALA A 155 10.75 -8.96 25.77
N GLU A 156 10.82 -8.94 27.10
CA GLU A 156 11.96 -9.53 27.82
C GLU A 156 12.16 -11.00 27.40
N ASN A 157 13.43 -11.42 27.26
CA ASN A 157 13.77 -12.83 27.11
C ASN A 157 13.51 -13.53 28.44
N LYS A 158 12.33 -14.18 28.55
CA LYS A 158 11.97 -15.02 29.70
C LYS A 158 12.77 -16.32 29.80
N ASP A 159 13.80 -16.52 28.97
CA ASP A 159 14.57 -17.76 28.90
C ASP A 159 15.90 -17.74 29.69
N GLU A 160 16.23 -16.66 30.42
CA GLU A 160 17.46 -16.58 31.23
C GLU A 160 17.24 -16.74 32.75
N THR A 161 16.00 -16.89 33.22
CA THR A 161 15.69 -17.04 34.67
C THR A 161 15.25 -18.45 35.10
N GLU A 162 15.24 -19.43 34.19
CA GLU A 162 14.90 -20.83 34.49
C GLU A 162 16.00 -21.83 34.05
N MET A 163 17.27 -21.44 34.12
CA MET A 163 18.42 -22.38 34.10
C MET A 163 19.26 -22.27 35.37
#